data_AF-A0A0F3M7P9-F1
#
_entry.id   AF-A0A0F3M7P9-F1
#
_cell.length_a   1.000
_cell.length_b   1.000
_cell.length_c   1.000
_cell.angle_alpha   90.00
_cell.angle_beta   90.00
_cell.angle_gamma   90.00
#
_symmetry.space_group_name_H-M   'P 1'
#
loop_
_entity.id
_entity.type
_entity.pdbx_description
1 polymer ?
#
loop_
_entity_poly.entity_id
_entity_poly.type
_entity_poly.pdbx_seq_one_letter_code
_entity_poly.pdbx_strand_id
1 'polypeptide(L)'
;MIHEIAKEETNAYFAELGLPYRVDETSEVPGKHIGPRRIRNLINEVLNENELRKEAHLKIINDADVITDSITHYKSIFTKQDVEKAVKDIPDLTAREQLVQQVLSSNRILELYHDDGESSKYFTTIEVRNEETRIIRIANKINIRFITTIFTILKVISKV
;
A
#
# COMPACT_ATOMS: atom_id res chain seq x y z
N MET A 1 -13.95 -13.05 -45.20
CA MET A 1 -14.03 -12.47 -46.56
C MET A 1 -13.69 -10.97 -46.62
N ILE A 2 -14.57 -10.00 -46.32
CA ILE A 2 -14.23 -8.56 -46.47
C ILE A 2 -13.03 -8.14 -45.59
N HIS A 3 -12.97 -8.64 -44.35
CA HIS A 3 -11.88 -8.32 -43.42
C HIS A 3 -10.53 -8.93 -43.79
N GLU A 4 -10.50 -10.07 -44.50
CA GLU A 4 -9.25 -10.72 -44.93
C GLU A 4 -8.64 -10.00 -46.13
N ILE A 5 -9.47 -9.63 -47.11
CA ILE A 5 -9.03 -8.87 -48.29
C ILE A 5 -8.46 -7.51 -47.85
N ALA A 6 -9.14 -6.81 -46.94
CA ALA A 6 -8.65 -5.53 -46.40
C ALA A 6 -7.33 -5.69 -45.62
N LYS A 7 -7.16 -6.81 -44.91
CA LYS A 7 -5.91 -7.15 -44.20
C LYS A 7 -4.75 -7.31 -45.18
N GLU A 8 -4.96 -8.05 -46.27
CA GLU A 8 -3.96 -8.31 -47.30
C GLU A 8 -3.55 -7.04 -48.05
N GLU A 9 -4.52 -6.22 -48.47
CA GLU A 9 -4.24 -4.93 -49.13
C GLU A 9 -3.45 -3.98 -48.23
N THR A 10 -3.81 -3.89 -46.94
CA THR A 10 -3.09 -3.04 -45.98
C THR A 10 -1.66 -3.55 -45.74
N ASN A 11 -1.48 -4.87 -45.66
CA ASN A 11 -0.16 -5.49 -45.52
C ASN A 11 0.72 -5.28 -46.75
N ALA A 12 0.14 -5.32 -47.96
CA ALA A 12 0.83 -5.00 -49.20
C ALA A 12 1.28 -3.53 -49.20
N TYR A 13 0.39 -2.62 -48.80
CA TYR A 13 0.69 -1.19 -48.69
C TYR A 13 1.84 -0.89 -47.70
N PHE A 14 1.87 -1.55 -46.53
CA PHE A 14 2.99 -1.42 -45.60
C PHE A 14 4.31 -1.94 -46.20
N ALA A 15 4.27 -3.01 -46.99
CA ALA A 15 5.45 -3.54 -47.66
C ALA A 15 5.97 -2.60 -48.75
N GLU A 16 5.08 -1.97 -49.52
CA GLU A 16 5.46 -0.93 -50.51
C GLU A 16 6.15 0.27 -49.85
N LEU A 17 5.72 0.65 -48.64
CA LEU A 17 6.32 1.71 -47.86
C LEU A 17 7.59 1.30 -47.09
N GLY A 18 8.02 0.03 -47.19
CA GLY A 18 9.18 -0.49 -46.45
C GLY A 18 8.98 -0.55 -44.93
N LEU A 19 7.73 -0.55 -44.45
CA LEU A 19 7.40 -0.60 -43.03
C LEU A 19 7.34 -2.05 -42.53
N PRO A 20 7.94 -2.37 -41.37
CA PRO A 20 7.95 -3.73 -40.82
C PRO A 20 6.64 -4.08 -40.08
N TYR A 21 5.52 -3.43 -40.41
CA TYR A 21 4.23 -3.63 -39.74
C TYR A 21 3.37 -4.66 -40.47
N ARG A 22 2.58 -5.40 -39.69
CA ARG A 22 1.54 -6.31 -40.18
C ARG A 22 0.26 -6.06 -39.41
N VAL A 23 -0.86 -6.15 -40.10
CA VAL A 23 -2.18 -6.13 -39.48
C VAL A 23 -2.34 -7.42 -38.70
N ASP A 24 -2.67 -7.30 -37.41
CA ASP A 24 -2.92 -8.43 -36.53
C ASP A 24 -4.07 -9.31 -37.04
N GLU A 25 -4.06 -10.58 -36.65
CA GLU A 25 -5.19 -11.47 -36.91
C GLU A 25 -6.45 -10.99 -36.19
N THR A 26 -7.61 -11.24 -36.79
CA THR A 26 -8.87 -10.94 -36.13
C THR A 26 -8.98 -11.85 -34.90
N SER A 27 -9.01 -11.25 -33.71
CA SER A 27 -9.15 -12.02 -32.47
C SER A 27 -10.46 -12.80 -32.48
N GLU A 28 -10.41 -14.08 -32.10
CA GLU A 28 -11.59 -14.95 -31.94
C GLU A 28 -12.53 -14.45 -30.84
N VAL A 29 -11.98 -13.74 -29.84
CA VAL A 29 -12.74 -13.13 -28.76
C VAL A 29 -12.95 -11.64 -29.06
N PRO A 30 -14.19 -11.18 -29.31
CA PRO A 30 -14.43 -9.77 -29.55
C PRO A 30 -14.10 -8.96 -28.29
N GLY A 31 -13.06 -8.14 -28.37
CA GLY A 31 -12.72 -7.19 -27.32
C GLY A 31 -13.88 -6.24 -27.08
N LYS A 32 -14.31 -6.08 -25.82
CA LYS A 32 -15.34 -5.10 -25.46
C LYS A 32 -14.75 -3.70 -25.59
N HIS A 33 -14.98 -3.03 -26.72
CA HIS A 33 -14.62 -1.62 -26.86
C HIS A 33 -15.40 -0.79 -25.83
N ILE A 34 -14.70 -0.20 -24.88
CA ILE A 34 -15.26 0.76 -23.94
C ILE A 34 -15.09 2.14 -24.56
N GLY A 35 -16.11 2.60 -25.28
CA GLY A 35 -16.07 3.90 -25.92
C GLY A 35 -16.02 5.06 -24.92
N PRO A 36 -15.60 6.27 -25.35
CA PRO A 36 -15.37 7.42 -24.46
C PRO A 36 -16.55 7.77 -23.54
N ARG A 37 -17.80 7.60 -24.00
CA ARG A 37 -19.00 7.79 -23.16
C ARG A 37 -19.08 6.80 -22.00
N ARG A 38 -18.79 5.53 -22.23
CA ARG A 38 -18.86 4.48 -21.20
C ARG A 38 -17.71 4.64 -20.19
N ILE A 39 -16.52 5.03 -20.66
CA ILE A 39 -15.41 5.41 -19.79
C ILE A 39 -15.79 6.59 -18.89
N ARG A 40 -16.39 7.64 -19.46
CA ARG A 40 -16.81 8.83 -18.69
C ARG A 40 -17.82 8.51 -17.60
N ASN A 41 -18.80 7.65 -17.88
CA ASN A 41 -19.77 7.23 -16.87
C ASN A 41 -19.09 6.48 -15.71
N LEU A 42 -18.17 5.55 -16.02
CA LEU A 42 -17.40 4.84 -15.00
C LEU A 42 -16.53 5.80 -14.17
N ILE A 43 -15.90 6.79 -14.81
CA ILE A 43 -15.12 7.82 -14.09
C ILE A 43 -16.02 8.62 -13.14
N ASN A 44 -17.21 9.03 -13.59
CA ASN A 44 -18.14 9.78 -12.77
C ASN A 44 -18.65 8.96 -11.58
N GLU A 45 -18.92 7.68 -11.78
CA GLU A 45 -19.33 6.76 -10.71
C GLU A 45 -18.22 6.62 -9.66
N VAL A 46 -16.99 6.33 -10.09
CA VAL A 46 -15.82 6.26 -9.21
C VAL A 46 -15.56 7.58 -8.49
N LEU A 47 -15.76 8.71 -9.17
CA LEU A 47 -15.64 10.04 -8.57
C LEU A 47 -16.66 10.23 -7.44
N ASN A 48 -17.93 9.93 -7.71
CA ASN A 48 -19.01 10.06 -6.72
C ASN A 48 -18.78 9.16 -5.49
N GLU A 49 -18.35 7.91 -5.70
CA GLU A 49 -17.98 7.04 -4.59
C GLU A 49 -16.83 7.60 -3.76
N ASN A 50 -15.82 8.19 -4.41
CA ASN A 50 -14.69 8.78 -3.72
C ASN A 50 -15.09 10.04 -2.92
N GLU A 51 -16.03 10.84 -3.42
CA GLU A 51 -16.62 11.96 -2.68
C GLU A 51 -17.36 11.45 -1.44
N LEU A 52 -18.22 10.42 -1.58
CA LEU A 52 -18.90 9.79 -0.44
C LEU A 52 -17.93 9.24 0.60
N ARG A 53 -16.85 8.57 0.17
CA ARG A 53 -15.79 8.07 1.06
C ARG A 53 -15.11 9.22 1.80
N LYS A 54 -14.80 10.32 1.10
CA LYS A 54 -14.19 11.51 1.69
C LYS A 54 -15.10 12.16 2.72
N GLU A 55 -16.40 12.30 2.42
CA GLU A 55 -17.38 12.83 3.38
C GLU A 55 -17.51 11.96 4.63
N ALA A 56 -17.57 10.63 4.48
CA ALA A 56 -17.62 9.71 5.60
C ALA A 56 -16.35 9.79 6.47
N HIS A 57 -15.19 9.86 5.82
CA HIS A 57 -13.89 10.01 6.48
C HIS A 57 -13.81 11.31 7.30
N LEU A 58 -14.29 12.43 6.75
CA LEU A 58 -14.32 13.73 7.45
C LEU A 58 -15.23 13.74 8.68
N LYS A 59 -16.31 12.96 8.68
CA LYS A 59 -17.19 12.85 9.86
C LYS A 59 -16.52 12.11 11.02
N ILE A 60 -15.58 11.23 10.72
CA ILE A 60 -14.90 10.36 11.67
C ILE A 60 -13.58 10.98 12.16
N ILE A 61 -12.87 11.72 11.30
CA ILE A 61 -11.61 12.37 11.65
C ILE A 61 -11.87 13.68 12.38
N ASN A 62 -12.06 13.56 13.69
CA ASN A 62 -11.93 14.67 14.63
C ASN A 62 -11.07 14.31 15.84
N ASP A 63 -10.51 13.10 15.87
CA ASP A 63 -9.79 12.54 17.01
C ASP A 63 -8.38 12.07 16.59
N ALA A 64 -7.39 12.43 17.39
CA ALA A 64 -6.00 12.03 17.22
C ALA A 64 -5.81 10.51 17.29
N ASP A 65 -6.60 9.80 18.11
CA ASP A 65 -6.51 8.35 18.24
C ASP A 65 -6.99 7.65 16.97
N VAL A 66 -8.10 8.11 16.39
CA VAL A 66 -8.64 7.59 15.13
C VAL A 66 -7.67 7.81 13.97
N ILE A 67 -7.00 8.96 13.92
CA ILE A 67 -5.97 9.24 12.93
C ILE A 67 -4.81 8.26 13.09
N THR A 68 -4.32 8.09 14.32
CA THR A 68 -3.23 7.16 14.64
C THR A 68 -3.56 5.73 14.25
N ASP A 69 -4.75 5.24 14.59
CA ASP A 69 -5.22 3.90 14.26
C ASP A 69 -5.35 3.72 12.74
N SER A 70 -5.83 4.74 12.01
CA SER A 70 -5.94 4.68 10.55
C SER A 70 -4.59 4.57 9.84
N ILE A 71 -3.57 5.26 10.36
CA ILE A 71 -2.21 5.22 9.80
C ILE A 71 -1.56 3.88 10.13
N THR A 72 -1.65 3.46 11.40
CA THR A 72 -1.02 2.23 11.90
C THR A 72 -1.62 0.96 11.33
N HIS A 73 -2.88 0.99 10.90
CA HIS A 73 -3.52 -0.12 10.18
C HIS A 73 -2.73 -0.53 8.92
N TYR A 74 -2.14 0.44 8.21
CA TYR A 74 -1.39 0.19 6.97
C TYR A 74 0.12 0.32 7.14
N LYS A 75 0.59 1.05 8.15
CA LYS A 75 2.00 1.37 8.35
C LYS A 75 2.41 1.27 9.82
N SER A 76 3.26 0.30 10.14
CA SER A 76 3.84 0.16 11.49
C SER A 76 4.80 1.28 11.88
N ILE A 77 5.39 1.95 10.87
CA ILE A 77 6.29 3.10 11.01
C ILE A 77 5.83 4.18 10.05
N PHE A 78 5.74 5.42 10.52
CA PHE A 78 5.25 6.55 9.74
C PHE A 78 6.01 7.84 10.03
N THR A 79 5.79 8.85 9.21
CA THR A 79 6.41 10.17 9.32
C THR A 79 5.36 11.24 9.65
N LYS A 80 5.81 12.45 10.02
CA LYS A 80 4.91 13.60 10.15
C LYS A 80 4.09 13.86 8.87
N GLN A 81 4.69 13.67 7.70
CA GLN A 81 4.01 13.86 6.41
C GLN A 81 2.85 12.87 6.22
N ASP A 82 2.96 11.66 6.78
CA ASP A 82 1.87 10.69 6.73
C ASP A 82 0.67 11.16 7.55
N VAL A 83 0.92 11.79 8.70
CA VAL A 83 -0.12 12.40 9.54
C VAL A 83 -0.77 13.57 8.80
N GLU A 84 0.03 14.48 8.23
CA GLU A 84 -0.47 15.60 7.42
C GLU A 84 -1.32 15.13 6.23
N LYS A 85 -0.93 14.02 5.60
CA LYS A 85 -1.68 13.41 4.49
C LYS A 85 -3.01 12.81 4.95
N ALA A 86 -3.09 12.26 6.16
CA ALA A 86 -4.33 11.72 6.72
C ALA A 86 -5.38 12.82 6.96
N VAL A 87 -4.94 14.02 7.35
CA VAL A 87 -5.81 15.18 7.62
C VAL A 87 -5.92 16.16 6.46
N LYS A 88 -5.38 15.83 5.27
CA LYS A 88 -5.32 16.75 4.11
C LYS A 88 -6.68 17.27 3.67
N ASP A 89 -7.72 16.46 3.87
CA ASP A 89 -9.07 16.71 3.38
C ASP A 89 -9.86 17.66 4.30
N ILE A 90 -9.33 17.96 5.49
CA ILE A 90 -9.91 18.94 6.41
C ILE A 90 -9.72 20.36 5.82
N PRO A 91 -10.81 21.14 5.68
CA PRO A 91 -10.74 22.45 5.05
C PRO A 91 -10.00 23.50 5.90
N ASP A 92 -10.16 23.45 7.23
CA ASP A 92 -9.51 24.40 8.14
C ASP A 92 -8.02 24.05 8.34
N LEU A 93 -7.16 25.00 7.98
CA LEU A 93 -5.72 24.91 8.15
C LEU A 93 -5.31 24.85 9.62
N THR A 94 -5.93 25.66 10.48
CA THR A 94 -5.55 25.75 11.88
C THR A 94 -5.96 24.48 12.63
N ALA A 95 -7.18 23.99 12.43
CA ALA A 95 -7.61 22.70 12.99
C ALA A 95 -6.72 21.53 12.54
N ARG A 96 -6.29 21.52 11.26
CA ARG A 96 -5.36 20.51 10.76
C ARG A 96 -4.02 20.54 11.48
N GLU A 97 -3.42 21.72 11.64
CA GLU A 97 -2.14 21.86 12.34
C GLU A 97 -2.25 21.44 13.81
N GLN A 98 -3.34 21.82 14.47
CA GLN A 98 -3.64 21.41 15.84
C GLN A 98 -3.78 19.89 15.96
N LEU A 99 -4.52 19.23 15.05
CA LEU A 99 -4.67 17.78 15.04
C LEU A 99 -3.35 17.06 14.80
N VAL A 100 -2.52 17.53 13.85
CA VAL A 100 -1.18 16.97 13.63
C VAL A 100 -0.34 17.07 14.89
N GLN A 101 -0.37 18.22 15.56
CA GLN A 101 0.36 18.41 16.81
C GLN A 101 -0.17 17.52 17.94
N GLN A 102 -1.48 17.36 18.05
CA GLN A 102 -2.11 16.46 19.04
C GLN A 102 -1.71 15.01 18.83
N VAL A 103 -1.73 14.55 17.57
CA VAL A 103 -1.27 13.20 17.21
C VAL A 103 0.18 13.02 17.64
N LEU A 104 1.09 13.88 17.20
CA LEU A 104 2.52 13.76 17.49
C LEU A 104 2.88 13.93 18.97
N SER A 105 2.06 14.66 19.73
CA SER A 105 2.26 14.84 21.18
C SER A 105 1.56 13.77 22.02
N SER A 106 0.88 12.82 21.38
CA SER A 106 0.17 11.75 22.08
C SER A 106 1.16 10.84 22.81
N ASN A 107 0.79 10.42 24.00
CA ASN A 107 1.55 9.45 24.79
C ASN A 107 1.65 8.07 24.11
N ARG A 108 0.79 7.78 23.13
CA ARG A 108 0.81 6.54 22.35
C ARG A 108 1.94 6.50 21.31
N ILE A 109 2.44 7.66 20.89
CA ILE A 109 3.47 7.77 19.86
C ILE A 109 4.86 7.67 20.48
N LEU A 110 5.72 6.92 19.79
CA LEU A 110 7.13 6.80 20.08
C LEU A 110 7.94 7.33 18.90
N GLU A 111 8.81 8.29 19.16
CA GLU A 111 9.82 8.71 18.19
C GLU A 111 10.93 7.67 18.11
N LEU A 112 11.34 7.35 16.89
CA LEU A 112 12.42 6.41 16.63
C LEU A 112 13.74 7.15 16.49
N TYR A 113 14.79 6.55 17.03
CA TYR A 113 16.15 7.07 17.01
C TYR A 113 17.09 6.07 16.32
N HIS A 114 18.15 6.58 15.73
CA HIS A 114 19.27 5.80 15.23
C HIS A 114 20.13 5.28 16.40
N ASP A 115 21.03 4.35 16.10
CA ASP A 115 21.90 3.72 17.11
C ASP A 115 22.87 4.72 17.77
N ASP A 116 23.17 5.81 17.07
CA ASP A 116 23.98 6.95 17.56
C ASP A 116 23.18 7.95 18.41
N GLY A 117 21.87 7.73 18.56
CA GLY A 117 20.95 8.61 19.30
C GLY A 117 20.39 9.77 18.48
N GLU A 118 20.69 9.88 17.19
CA GLU A 118 20.07 10.90 16.34
C GLU A 118 18.60 10.58 16.04
N SER A 119 17.75 11.61 15.98
CA SER A 119 16.34 11.44 15.60
C SER A 119 16.24 10.94 14.16
N SER A 120 15.53 9.83 13.99
CA SER A 120 15.28 9.27 12.67
C SER A 120 14.14 9.98 11.92
N LYS A 121 13.40 10.87 12.61
CA LYS A 121 12.17 11.53 12.13
C LYS A 121 11.01 10.57 11.82
N TYR A 122 11.18 9.30 12.15
CA TYR A 122 10.12 8.29 12.08
C TYR A 122 9.47 8.11 13.44
N PHE A 123 8.22 7.71 13.38
CA PHE A 123 7.36 7.47 14.52
C PHE A 123 6.75 6.08 14.42
N THR A 124 6.51 5.47 15.57
CA THR A 124 5.70 4.26 15.71
C THR A 124 4.78 4.42 16.92
N THR A 125 4.00 3.40 17.25
CA THR A 125 3.17 3.42 18.45
C THR A 125 3.60 2.38 19.47
N ILE A 126 3.19 2.59 20.72
CA ILE A 126 3.46 1.67 21.83
C ILE A 126 2.91 0.27 21.52
N GLU A 127 1.73 0.18 20.90
CA GLU A 127 1.09 -1.09 20.55
C GLU A 127 1.94 -1.89 19.58
N VAL A 128 2.38 -1.26 18.47
CA VAL A 128 3.28 -1.89 17.50
C VAL A 128 4.57 -2.35 18.20
N ARG A 129 5.16 -1.49 19.04
CA ARG A 129 6.41 -1.83 19.72
C ARG A 129 6.25 -3.01 20.70
N ASN A 130 5.12 -3.10 21.38
CA ASN A 130 4.78 -4.22 22.25
C ASN A 130 4.62 -5.52 21.47
N GLU A 131 3.97 -5.47 20.31
CA GLU A 131 3.82 -6.61 19.41
C GLU A 131 5.17 -7.10 18.87
N GLU A 132 6.02 -6.20 18.39
CA GLU A 132 7.37 -6.54 17.94
C GLU A 132 8.19 -7.22 19.04
N THR A 133 8.16 -6.66 20.26
CA THR A 133 8.86 -7.23 21.41
C THR A 133 8.35 -8.65 21.73
N ARG A 134 7.03 -8.86 21.60
CA ARG A 134 6.41 -10.19 21.79
C ARG A 134 6.86 -11.17 20.70
N ILE A 135 6.91 -10.75 19.44
CA ILE A 135 7.37 -11.56 18.32
C ILE A 135 8.83 -11.98 18.52
N ILE A 136 9.71 -11.04 18.86
CA ILE A 136 11.13 -11.31 19.12
C ILE A 136 11.29 -12.31 20.28
N ARG A 137 10.52 -12.13 21.36
CA ARG A 137 10.52 -13.07 22.51
C ARG A 137 10.12 -14.48 22.09
N ILE A 138 9.09 -14.62 21.26
CA ILE A 138 8.63 -15.91 20.74
C ILE A 138 9.70 -16.53 19.82
N ALA A 139 10.28 -15.75 18.91
CA ALA A 139 11.34 -16.21 18.02
C ALA A 139 12.56 -16.74 18.79
N ASN A 140 13.01 -16.01 19.81
CA ASN A 140 14.10 -16.44 20.68
C ASN A 140 13.78 -17.74 21.42
N LYS A 141 12.54 -17.89 21.92
CA LYS A 141 12.09 -19.13 22.57
C LYS A 141 12.13 -20.33 21.61
N ILE A 142 11.71 -20.14 20.36
CA ILE A 142 11.76 -21.19 19.33
C ILE A 142 13.21 -21.55 19.01
N ASN A 143 14.09 -20.56 18.83
CA ASN A 143 15.50 -20.78 18.53
C ASN A 143 16.22 -21.59 19.62
N ILE A 144 16.03 -21.21 20.91
CA ILE A 144 16.61 -21.95 22.04
C ILE A 144 16.10 -23.40 22.08
N ARG A 145 14.80 -23.61 21.83
CA ARG A 145 14.22 -24.96 21.78
C ARG A 145 14.83 -25.79 20.64
N PHE A 146 15.07 -25.18 19.48
CA PHE A 146 15.68 -25.85 18.35
C PHE A 146 17.13 -26.29 18.66
N ILE A 147 17.95 -25.38 19.20
CA ILE A 147 19.34 -25.64 19.60
C ILE A 147 19.41 -26.77 20.64
N THR A 148 18.58 -26.70 21.68
CA THR A 148 18.56 -27.71 22.76
C THR A 148 18.11 -29.08 22.23
N THR A 149 17.15 -29.13 21.31
CA THR A 149 16.69 -30.38 20.68
C THR A 149 17.79 -31.02 19.83
N ILE A 150 18.47 -30.24 18.97
CA ILE A 150 19.60 -30.73 18.16
C ILE A 150 20.71 -31.27 19.05
N PHE A 151 21.09 -30.52 20.09
CA PHE A 151 22.15 -30.95 21.00
C PHE A 151 21.79 -32.26 21.72
N THR A 152 20.52 -32.43 22.11
CA THR A 152 20.04 -33.67 22.74
C THR A 152 20.12 -34.85 21.78
N ILE A 153 19.70 -34.67 20.52
CA ILE A 153 19.77 -35.71 19.49
C ILE A 153 21.23 -36.08 19.20
N LEU A 154 22.13 -35.09 19.01
CA LEU A 154 23.55 -35.34 18.79
C LEU A 154 24.18 -36.13 19.95
N LYS A 155 23.82 -35.80 21.19
CA LYS A 155 24.32 -36.49 22.40
C LYS A 155 23.82 -37.94 22.52
N VAL A 156 22.63 -38.24 21.99
CA VAL A 156 22.11 -39.61 21.89
C VAL A 156 22.85 -40.38 20.81
N ILE A 157 23.06 -39.78 19.63
CA ILE A 157 23.80 -40.40 18.52
C ILE A 157 25.25 -40.66 18.90
N SER A 158 25.91 -39.74 19.61
CA SER A 158 27.33 -39.89 19.99
C SER A 158 27.58 -40.89 21.12
N LYS A 159 26.53 -41.46 21.72
CA LYS A 159 26.61 -42.47 22.78
C LYS A 159 26.37 -43.89 22.27
N VAL A 160 26.04 -44.05 20.98
CA VAL A 160 25.91 -45.31 20.25
C VAL A 160 27.17 -45.50 19.41
#